data_AF-C1LDJ3-F1
#
_entry.id   AF-C1LDJ3-F1
#
_cell.length_a   1.000
_cell.length_b   1.000
_cell.length_c   1.000
_cell.angle_alpha   90.00
_cell.angle_beta   90.00
_cell.angle_gamma   90.00
#
_symmetry.space_group_name_H-M   'P 1'
#
loop_
_entity.id
_entity.type
_entity.pdbx_description
1 polymer ?
#
loop_
_entity_poly.entity_id
_entity_poly.type
_entity_poly.pdbx_seq_one_letter_code
_entity_poly.pdbx_strand_id
1 'polypeptide(L)'
;MFYRRVFSPDASEALILLRQFIPIYFGIFRCPTTKAFYMGLSDLVANFKQPNVCDFKMGTITYFPDSSEDKIAREQSKYAWRRKLGFVLSGMQVYDTENHCLIKFPKEFGRNLTPEQVYSIGVKTFLGSDSTYCIKLLKIIFNNLVTF
;
A
#
# COMPACT_ATOMS: atom_id res chain seq x y z
N MET A 1 5.93 12.97 -15.48
CA MET A 1 5.95 11.93 -14.43
C MET A 1 5.06 12.38 -13.28
N PHE A 2 4.29 11.47 -12.66
CA PHE A 2 3.30 11.78 -11.62
C PHE A 2 3.85 12.65 -10.47
N TYR A 3 4.91 12.21 -9.79
CA TYR A 3 5.51 12.96 -8.67
C TYR A 3 5.97 14.37 -9.06
N ARG A 4 6.58 14.55 -10.24
CA ARG A 4 6.96 15.88 -10.74
C ARG A 4 5.76 16.82 -10.93
N ARG A 5 4.59 16.28 -11.30
CA ARG A 5 3.36 17.09 -11.43
C ARG A 5 2.80 17.45 -10.07
N VAL A 6 2.75 16.48 -9.14
CA VAL A 6 2.24 16.69 -7.78
C VAL A 6 3.07 17.72 -6.99
N PHE A 7 4.39 17.65 -7.10
CA PHE A 7 5.33 18.53 -6.42
C PHE A 7 5.79 19.74 -7.28
N SER A 8 5.08 20.03 -8.38
CA SER A 8 5.35 21.24 -9.18
C SER A 8 4.99 22.50 -8.39
N PRO A 9 5.72 23.62 -8.54
CA PRO A 9 5.30 24.92 -8.03
C PRO A 9 3.91 25.33 -8.56
N ASP A 10 3.62 24.99 -9.82
CA ASP A 10 2.35 25.29 -10.50
C ASP A 10 1.30 24.17 -10.37
N ALA A 11 1.40 23.32 -9.33
CA ALA A 11 0.45 22.24 -9.12
C ALA A 11 -0.95 22.80 -8.78
N SER A 12 -2.01 22.18 -9.32
CA SER A 12 -3.38 22.53 -8.94
C SER A 12 -3.65 22.20 -7.48
N GLU A 13 -4.66 22.84 -6.89
CA GLU A 13 -5.07 22.60 -5.49
C GLU A 13 -5.29 21.12 -5.20
N ALA A 14 -5.97 20.39 -6.10
CA ALA A 14 -6.21 18.96 -5.97
C ALA A 14 -4.90 18.14 -5.89
N LEU A 15 -3.85 18.55 -6.62
CA LEU A 15 -2.54 17.90 -6.55
C LEU A 15 -1.78 18.29 -5.29
N ILE A 16 -1.94 19.52 -4.80
CA ILE A 16 -1.34 19.96 -3.53
C ILE A 16 -1.91 19.15 -2.36
N LEU A 17 -3.25 18.96 -2.31
CA LEU A 17 -3.91 18.14 -1.30
C LEU A 17 -3.41 16.68 -1.29
N LEU A 18 -2.95 16.15 -2.43
CA LEU A 18 -2.43 14.80 -2.52
C LEU A 18 -1.07 14.61 -1.82
N ARG A 19 -0.30 15.70 -1.60
CA ARG A 19 1.05 15.64 -1.01
C ARG A 19 1.06 15.06 0.40
N GLN A 20 -0.02 15.22 1.16
CA GLN A 20 -0.11 14.65 2.52
C GLN A 20 -0.26 13.12 2.54
N PHE A 21 -0.62 12.51 1.41
CA PHE A 21 -0.89 11.08 1.31
C PHE A 21 0.20 10.27 0.58
N ILE A 22 1.25 10.95 0.07
CA ILE A 22 2.34 10.31 -0.66
C ILE A 22 3.70 10.70 -0.09
N PRO A 23 4.75 9.86 -0.26
CA PRO A 23 6.11 10.21 0.14
C PRO A 23 6.57 11.55 -0.45
N ILE A 24 7.39 12.28 0.33
CA ILE A 24 8.04 13.51 -0.13
C ILE A 24 8.98 13.15 -1.27
N TYR A 25 8.91 13.92 -2.36
CA TYR A 25 9.73 13.73 -3.54
C TYR A 25 11.01 14.57 -3.49
N PHE A 26 12.17 13.92 -3.55
CA PHE A 26 13.48 14.58 -3.52
C PHE A 26 14.11 14.76 -4.91
N GLY A 27 13.52 14.19 -5.96
CA GLY A 27 14.04 14.30 -7.33
C GLY A 27 14.38 12.96 -7.98
N ILE A 28 14.98 13.04 -9.17
CA ILE A 28 15.55 11.90 -9.89
C ILE A 28 17.06 11.91 -9.70
N PHE A 29 17.61 10.75 -9.32
CA PHE A 29 19.02 10.53 -9.11
C PHE A 29 19.53 9.54 -10.16
N ARG A 30 20.76 9.73 -10.64
CA ARG A 30 21.41 8.79 -11.56
C ARG A 30 22.53 8.08 -10.83
N CYS A 31 22.47 6.74 -10.74
CA CYS A 31 23.55 5.97 -10.13
C CYS A 31 24.83 6.14 -10.96
N PRO A 32 25.96 6.59 -10.36
CA PRO A 32 27.20 6.81 -11.10
C PRO A 32 27.73 5.56 -11.80
N THR A 33 27.53 4.39 -11.17
CA THR A 33 28.06 3.09 -11.64
C THR A 33 27.16 2.47 -12.70
N THR A 34 25.89 2.21 -12.38
CA THR A 34 24.97 1.50 -13.29
C THR A 34 24.35 2.41 -14.35
N LYS A 35 24.51 3.73 -14.20
CA LYS A 35 23.83 4.77 -14.99
C LYS A 35 22.30 4.74 -14.92
N ALA A 36 21.72 3.87 -14.10
CA ALA A 36 20.28 3.74 -13.90
C ALA A 36 19.71 4.97 -13.17
N PHE A 37 18.46 5.30 -13.48
CA PHE A 37 17.72 6.38 -12.83
C PHE A 37 16.90 5.84 -11.66
N TYR A 38 16.94 6.56 -10.54
CA TYR A 38 16.21 6.27 -9.32
C TYR A 38 15.38 7.48 -8.91
N MET A 39 14.28 7.22 -8.21
CA MET A 39 13.47 8.25 -7.57
C MET A 39 13.86 8.35 -6.10
N GLY A 40 14.24 9.55 -5.64
CA GLY A 40 14.42 9.79 -4.21
C GLY A 40 13.08 10.12 -3.56
N LEU A 41 12.70 9.33 -2.56
CA LEU A 41 11.48 9.50 -1.77
C LEU A 41 11.81 9.48 -0.28
N SER A 42 11.00 10.16 0.53
CA SER A 42 11.08 10.02 1.99
C SER A 42 10.77 8.59 2.42
N ASP A 43 11.57 8.07 3.35
CA ASP A 43 11.30 6.79 3.98
C ASP A 43 10.19 6.95 5.05
N LEU A 44 9.03 6.36 4.76
CA LEU A 44 7.84 6.43 5.61
C LEU A 44 8.01 5.70 6.95
N VAL A 45 9.00 4.80 7.06
CA VAL A 45 9.21 3.96 8.24
C VAL A 45 10.53 4.25 8.95
N ALA A 46 11.29 5.27 8.53
CA ALA A 46 12.64 5.57 9.05
C ALA A 46 12.72 5.68 10.58
N ASN A 47 11.67 6.22 11.22
CA ASN A 47 11.63 6.46 12.66
C ASN A 47 11.03 5.31 13.47
N PHE A 48 10.67 4.20 12.81
CA PHE A 48 10.10 3.03 13.47
C PHE A 48 11.20 2.02 13.77
N LYS A 49 11.31 1.58 15.03
CA LYS A 49 12.25 0.51 15.42
C LYS A 49 11.87 -0.83 14.78
N GLN A 50 10.57 -1.13 14.76
CA GLN A 50 9.98 -2.39 14.31
C GLN A 50 8.70 -2.09 13.52
N PRO A 51 8.81 -1.61 12.27
CA PRO A 51 7.64 -1.20 11.50
C PRO A 51 6.80 -2.40 11.07
N ASN A 52 5.53 -2.38 11.48
CA ASN A 52 4.50 -3.17 10.83
C ASN A 52 4.08 -2.43 9.55
N VAL A 53 4.04 -3.15 8.42
CA VAL A 53 3.69 -2.59 7.12
C VAL A 53 2.59 -3.42 6.50
N CYS A 54 1.58 -2.78 5.94
CA CYS A 54 0.47 -3.42 5.26
C CYS A 54 0.23 -2.71 3.92
N ASP A 55 0.29 -3.46 2.82
CA ASP A 55 0.14 -2.94 1.46
C ASP A 55 -1.22 -3.37 0.92
N PHE A 56 -2.05 -2.38 0.56
CA PHE A 56 -3.30 -2.59 -0.16
C PHE A 56 -3.21 -2.05 -1.58
N LYS A 57 -3.41 -2.94 -2.55
CA LYS A 57 -3.52 -2.57 -3.95
C LYS A 57 -4.96 -2.23 -4.30
N MET A 58 -5.23 -0.93 -4.40
CA MET A 58 -6.54 -0.36 -4.74
C MET A 58 -6.95 -0.63 -6.20
N GLY A 59 -8.25 -0.55 -6.46
CA GLY A 59 -8.88 -0.64 -7.78
C GLY A 59 -9.55 -1.99 -8.05
N THR A 60 -10.74 -1.92 -8.68
CA THR A 60 -11.47 -3.09 -9.21
C THR A 60 -10.81 -3.69 -10.45
N ILE A 61 -9.92 -2.94 -11.11
CA ILE A 61 -9.16 -3.31 -12.32
C ILE A 61 -7.67 -3.00 -12.08
N THR A 62 -6.77 -3.87 -12.58
CA THR A 62 -5.30 -3.68 -12.46
C THR A 62 -4.56 -3.78 -13.80
N TYR A 63 -5.30 -3.81 -14.90
CA TYR A 63 -4.78 -3.73 -16.25
C TYR A 63 -5.18 -2.40 -16.87
N PHE A 64 -4.43 -1.97 -17.89
CA PHE A 64 -4.75 -0.76 -18.65
C PHE A 64 -5.81 -1.06 -19.72
N PRO A 65 -6.55 -0.06 -20.22
CA PRO A 65 -7.54 -0.24 -21.27
C PRO A 65 -7.02 -0.94 -22.53
N ASP A 66 -5.73 -0.77 -22.83
CA ASP A 66 -5.01 -1.32 -23.99
C ASP A 66 -4.21 -2.61 -23.68
N SER A 67 -4.43 -3.22 -22.52
CA SER A 67 -3.73 -4.46 -22.15
C SER A 67 -4.21 -5.65 -23.00
N SER A 68 -3.30 -6.55 -23.37
CA SER A 68 -3.64 -7.78 -24.10
C SER A 68 -4.62 -8.66 -23.33
N GLU A 69 -5.37 -9.49 -24.04
CA GLU A 69 -6.34 -10.44 -23.45
C GLU A 69 -5.68 -11.36 -22.42
N ASP A 70 -4.49 -11.89 -22.72
CA ASP A 70 -3.72 -12.71 -21.77
C ASP A 70 -3.38 -11.96 -20.47
N LYS A 71 -2.98 -10.69 -20.58
CA LYS A 71 -2.67 -9.86 -19.41
C LYS A 71 -3.94 -9.58 -18.62
N ILE A 72 -5.06 -9.30 -19.29
CA ILE A 72 -6.36 -9.10 -18.66
C ILE A 72 -6.76 -10.35 -17.89
N ALA A 73 -6.79 -11.51 -18.54
CA ALA A 73 -7.15 -12.79 -17.93
C ALA A 73 -6.25 -13.12 -16.72
N ARG A 74 -4.94 -12.93 -16.86
CA ARG A 74 -3.96 -13.15 -15.79
C ARG A 74 -4.14 -12.18 -14.62
N GLU A 75 -4.45 -10.91 -14.86
CA GLU A 75 -4.68 -9.96 -13.75
C GLU A 75 -6.02 -10.23 -13.05
N GLN A 76 -7.06 -10.65 -13.80
CA GLN A 76 -8.38 -11.01 -13.26
C GLN A 76 -8.33 -12.30 -12.42
N SER A 77 -7.52 -13.28 -12.81
CA SER A 77 -7.40 -14.55 -12.08
C SER A 77 -6.67 -14.44 -10.75
N LYS A 78 -5.92 -13.35 -10.51
CA LYS A 78 -5.13 -13.18 -9.28
C LYS A 78 -5.97 -13.09 -8.02
N TYR A 79 -7.19 -12.55 -8.10
CA TYR A 79 -8.06 -12.41 -6.94
C TYR A 79 -9.52 -12.30 -7.34
N ALA A 80 -10.28 -13.37 -7.09
CA ALA A 80 -11.68 -13.47 -7.48
C ALA A 80 -12.55 -12.33 -6.92
N TRP A 81 -12.23 -11.82 -5.73
CA TRP A 81 -13.04 -10.82 -5.03
C TRP A 81 -12.66 -9.37 -5.34
N ARG A 82 -11.65 -9.12 -6.20
CA ARG A 82 -11.18 -7.75 -6.51
C ARG A 82 -12.30 -6.84 -7.00
N ARG A 83 -13.17 -7.37 -7.86
CA ARG A 83 -14.30 -6.61 -8.42
C ARG A 83 -15.32 -6.20 -7.36
N LYS A 84 -15.55 -7.06 -6.37
CA LYS A 84 -16.49 -6.83 -5.25
C LYS A 84 -15.88 -5.89 -4.19
N LEU A 85 -14.62 -6.10 -3.83
CA LEU A 85 -13.97 -5.39 -2.73
C LEU A 85 -13.30 -4.08 -3.16
N GLY A 86 -12.84 -3.98 -4.40
CA GLY A 86 -12.14 -2.78 -4.90
C GLY A 86 -10.70 -2.63 -4.40
N PHE A 87 -10.15 -3.59 -3.65
CA PHE A 87 -8.76 -3.63 -3.23
C PHE A 87 -8.30 -5.06 -2.95
N VAL A 88 -6.99 -5.25 -2.77
CA VAL A 88 -6.36 -6.53 -2.39
C VAL A 88 -5.24 -6.27 -1.41
N LEU A 89 -5.16 -7.07 -0.34
CA LEU A 89 -3.98 -7.12 0.52
C LEU A 89 -2.81 -7.71 -0.28
N SER A 90 -1.86 -6.86 -0.71
CA SER A 90 -0.76 -7.23 -1.61
C SER A 90 0.48 -7.73 -0.89
N GLY A 91 0.58 -7.48 0.40
CA GLY A 91 1.71 -7.85 1.22
C GLY A 91 1.55 -7.27 2.62
N MET A 92 2.14 -7.95 3.60
CA MET A 92 2.09 -7.49 4.97
C MET A 92 3.35 -7.96 5.70
N GLN A 93 3.83 -7.14 6.61
CA GLN A 93 4.92 -7.45 7.53
C GLN A 93 4.47 -7.03 8.93
N VAL A 94 4.57 -7.95 9.88
CA VAL A 94 4.19 -7.71 11.27
C VAL A 94 5.32 -8.19 12.16
N TYR A 95 5.69 -7.39 13.15
CA TYR A 95 6.60 -7.78 14.21
C TYR A 95 5.88 -8.67 15.22
N ASP A 96 6.37 -9.90 15.35
CA ASP A 96 5.96 -10.84 16.37
C ASP A 96 6.68 -10.50 17.67
N THR A 97 5.90 -10.06 18.66
CA THR A 97 6.42 -9.67 19.97
C THR A 97 6.82 -10.87 20.82
N GLU A 98 6.23 -12.04 20.60
CA GLU A 98 6.55 -13.25 21.37
C GLU A 98 7.88 -13.85 20.90
N ASN A 99 8.05 -13.97 19.58
CA ASN A 99 9.25 -14.55 18.98
C ASN A 99 10.33 -13.51 18.61
N HIS A 100 10.06 -12.23 18.85
CA HIS A 100 10.93 -11.09 18.57
C HIS A 100 11.47 -11.05 17.12
N CYS A 101 10.60 -11.35 16.15
CA CYS A 101 10.98 -11.45 14.74
C CYS A 101 9.96 -10.79 13.81
N LEU A 102 10.38 -10.46 12.58
CA LEU A 102 9.47 -9.93 11.56
C LEU A 102 8.89 -11.07 10.74
N ILE A 103 7.56 -11.22 10.79
CA ILE A 103 6.81 -12.15 9.96
C ILE A 103 6.39 -11.44 8.68
N LYS A 104 6.70 -12.04 7.52
CA LYS A 104 6.30 -11.53 6.21
C LYS A 104 5.21 -12.41 5.61
N PHE A 105 4.11 -11.78 5.23
CA PHE A 105 2.99 -12.38 4.52
C PHE A 105 3.10 -12.01 3.04
N PRO A 106 3.28 -13.00 2.14
CA PRO A 106 3.42 -12.73 0.72
C PRO A 106 2.07 -12.36 0.09
N LYS A 107 2.09 -11.88 -1.15
CA LYS A 107 0.87 -11.49 -1.90
C LYS A 107 -0.17 -12.62 -2.00
N GLU A 108 0.27 -13.88 -2.00
CA GLU A 108 -0.61 -15.07 -2.01
C GLU A 108 -1.51 -15.13 -0.78
N PHE A 109 -1.03 -14.68 0.38
CA PHE A 109 -1.82 -14.63 1.61
C PHE A 109 -3.10 -13.83 1.39
N GLY A 110 -3.00 -12.59 0.92
CA GLY A 110 -4.15 -11.73 0.68
C GLY A 110 -5.04 -12.18 -0.47
N ARG A 111 -4.47 -12.86 -1.48
CA ARG A 111 -5.24 -13.42 -2.62
C ARG A 111 -6.11 -14.61 -2.24
N ASN A 112 -5.79 -15.29 -1.14
CA ASN A 112 -6.57 -16.43 -0.66
C ASN A 112 -7.68 -16.03 0.33
N LEU A 113 -7.76 -14.76 0.74
CA LEU A 113 -8.79 -14.29 1.68
C LEU A 113 -10.14 -14.09 0.99
N THR A 114 -11.21 -14.65 1.58
CA THR A 114 -12.59 -14.25 1.24
C THR A 114 -12.91 -12.85 1.76
N PRO A 115 -13.98 -12.19 1.27
CA PRO A 115 -14.42 -10.88 1.78
C PRO A 115 -14.52 -10.81 3.31
N GLU A 116 -15.01 -11.86 3.95
CA GLU A 116 -15.18 -11.96 5.41
C GLU A 116 -13.84 -12.13 6.15
N GLN A 117 -12.88 -12.76 5.48
CA GLN A 117 -11.54 -13.02 6.01
C GLN A 117 -10.59 -11.82 5.87
N VAL A 118 -10.85 -10.90 4.93
CA VAL A 118 -10.02 -9.70 4.75
C VAL A 118 -9.89 -8.93 6.06
N TYR A 119 -11.00 -8.71 6.76
CA TYR A 119 -10.97 -8.06 8.06
C TYR A 119 -10.51 -9.02 9.17
N SER A 120 -11.22 -10.15 9.33
CA SER A 120 -11.07 -11.01 10.51
C SER A 120 -9.69 -11.68 10.61
N ILE A 121 -9.03 -11.92 9.47
CA ILE A 121 -7.69 -12.51 9.39
C ILE A 121 -6.69 -11.44 8.95
N GLY A 122 -6.87 -10.81 7.79
CA GLY A 122 -5.87 -9.91 7.20
C GLY A 122 -5.60 -8.66 8.05
N VAL A 123 -6.59 -7.77 8.12
CA VAL A 123 -6.47 -6.48 8.83
C VAL A 123 -6.24 -6.70 10.33
N LYS A 124 -6.94 -7.64 10.96
CA LYS A 124 -6.79 -7.91 12.40
C LYS A 124 -5.38 -8.36 12.76
N THR A 125 -4.74 -9.19 11.91
CA THR A 125 -3.34 -9.60 12.13
C THR A 125 -2.39 -8.41 12.10
N PHE A 126 -2.62 -7.43 11.21
CA PHE A 126 -1.81 -6.21 11.15
C PHE A 126 -1.97 -5.32 12.40
N LEU A 127 -3.20 -5.18 12.90
CA LEU A 127 -3.50 -4.30 14.04
C LEU A 127 -3.01 -4.88 15.38
N GLY A 128 -2.90 -6.21 15.47
CA GLY A 128 -2.45 -6.91 16.68
C GLY A 128 -3.61 -7.36 17.58
N SER A 129 -3.26 -7.91 18.75
CA SER A 129 -4.21 -8.50 19.69
C SER A 129 -4.76 -7.51 20.73
N ASP A 130 -4.07 -6.39 20.98
CA ASP A 130 -4.53 -5.36 21.92
C ASP A 130 -5.72 -4.59 21.34
N SER A 131 -6.91 -4.83 21.91
CA SER A 131 -8.16 -4.23 21.46
C SER A 131 -8.19 -2.70 21.57
N THR A 132 -7.53 -2.13 22.59
CA THR A 132 -7.49 -0.67 22.80
C THR A 132 -6.63 -0.02 21.72
N TYR A 133 -5.47 -0.62 21.45
CA TYR A 133 -4.57 -0.15 20.40
C TYR A 133 -5.20 -0.30 19.01
N CYS A 134 -5.84 -1.44 18.73
CA CYS A 134 -6.57 -1.71 17.50
C CYS A 134 -7.63 -0.62 17.21
N ILE A 135 -8.48 -0.28 18.19
CA ILE A 135 -9.51 0.75 18.02
C ILE A 135 -8.89 2.11 17.73
N LYS A 136 -7.80 2.46 18.42
CA LYS A 136 -7.09 3.73 18.21
C LYS A 136 -6.51 3.80 16.79
N LEU A 137 -5.83 2.75 16.34
CA LEU A 137 -5.28 2.69 14.99
C LEU A 137 -6.37 2.72 13.92
N LEU A 138 -7.45 1.95 14.09
CA LEU A 138 -8.57 1.96 13.15
C LEU A 138 -9.17 3.34 12.98
N LYS A 139 -9.32 4.11 14.06
CA LYS A 139 -9.78 5.51 13.98
C LYS A 139 -8.83 6.38 13.16
N ILE A 140 -7.53 6.26 13.37
CA ILE A 140 -6.52 7.03 12.62
C ILE A 140 -6.55 6.64 11.14
N ILE A 141 -6.54 5.35 10.83
CA ILE A 141 -6.59 4.85 9.46
C ILE A 141 -7.88 5.32 8.78
N PHE A 142 -9.03 5.16 9.44
CA PHE A 142 -10.32 5.57 8.90
C PHE A 142 -10.34 7.07 8.58
N ASN A 143 -9.90 7.93 9.52
CA ASN A 143 -9.85 9.37 9.29
C ASN A 143 -8.97 9.72 8.07
N ASN A 144 -7.83 9.04 7.89
CA ASN A 144 -6.97 9.26 6.73
C ASN A 144 -7.61 8.78 5.40
N LEU A 145 -8.47 7.75 5.44
CA LEU A 145 -9.15 7.23 4.26
C LEU A 145 -10.35 8.07 3.81
N VAL A 146 -11.03 8.75 4.75
CA VAL A 146 -12.23 9.56 4.46
C VAL A 146 -11.96 11.05 4.28
N THR A 147 -10.71 11.50 4.44
CA THR A 147 -10.33 12.89 4.22
C THR A 147 -10.18 13.17 2.72
N PHE A 148 -11.30 13.41 2.02
CA PHE A 148 -11.38 13.91 0.63
C PHE A 148 -12.65 14.75 0.43
#